data_AF-A0A9E0DUA0-F1
#
_entry.id   AF-A0A9E0DUA0-F1
#
_cell.length_a   1.000
_cell.length_b   1.000
_cell.length_c   1.000
_cell.angle_alpha   90.00
_cell.angle_beta   90.00
_cell.angle_gamma   90.00
#
_symmetry.space_group_name_H-M   'P 1'
#
loop_
_entity.id
_entity.type
_entity.pdbx_description
1 polymer ?
#
loop_
_entity_poly.entity_id
_entity_poly.type
_entity_poly.pdbx_seq_one_letter_code
_entity_poly.pdbx_strand_id
1 'polypeptide(L)' 'MDERTKQVLVGIIVAVIFIASVALIIIGQKNIGPQGLLTMLAGLAGLIGLLAFYNHKYK' A
#
# COMPACT_ATOMS: atom_id res chain seq x y z
N MET A 1 -21.84 10.21 -9.98
CA MET A 1 -21.21 10.19 -8.65
C MET A 1 -20.51 11.52 -8.47
N ASP A 2 -20.80 12.21 -7.37
CA ASP A 2 -20.25 13.54 -7.06
C ASP A 2 -18.71 13.50 -6.89
N GLU A 3 -18.07 14.65 -7.15
CA GLU A 3 -16.61 14.77 -7.16
C GLU A 3 -16.00 14.58 -5.76
N ARG A 4 -16.69 15.02 -4.69
CA ARG A 4 -16.25 14.74 -3.32
C ARG A 4 -16.35 13.26 -3.00
N THR A 5 -17.42 12.60 -3.46
CA THR A 5 -17.61 11.17 -3.27
C THR A 5 -16.46 10.37 -3.90
N LYS A 6 -16.00 10.78 -5.11
CA LYS A 6 -14.82 10.19 -5.75
C LYS A 6 -13.55 10.39 -4.94
N GLN A 7 -13.30 11.61 -4.44
CA GLN A 7 -12.10 11.90 -3.65
C GLN A 7 -12.06 11.11 -2.34
N VAL A 8 -13.19 11.00 -1.65
CA VAL A 8 -13.32 10.21 -0.43
C VAL A 8 -13.08 8.73 -0.74
N LEU A 9 -13.68 8.21 -1.82
CA LEU A 9 -13.49 6.81 -2.24
C LEU A 9 -12.02 6.51 -2.53
N VAL A 10 -11.34 7.37 -3.29
CA VAL A 10 -9.90 7.22 -3.59
C VAL A 10 -9.07 7.27 -2.30
N GLY A 11 -9.40 8.18 -1.37
CA GLY A 11 -8.72 8.26 -0.07
C GLY A 11 -8.87 6.97 0.75
N ILE A 12 -10.07 6.39 0.78
CA ILE A 12 -10.34 5.11 1.46
C ILE A 12 -9.53 3.98 0.81
N ILE A 13 -9.53 3.89 -0.53
CA ILE A 13 -8.77 2.86 -1.24
C ILE A 13 -7.27 2.97 -0.93
N VAL A 14 -6.70 4.18 -0.96
CA VAL A 14 -5.30 4.43 -0.61
C VAL A 14 -5.00 4.01 0.83
N ALA A 15 -5.88 4.34 1.77
CA ALA A 15 -5.71 3.96 3.18
C ALA A 15 -5.73 2.43 3.38
N VAL A 16 -6.65 1.73 2.71
CA VAL A 16 -6.74 0.26 2.76
C VAL A 16 -5.48 -0.39 2.18
N ILE A 17 -4.99 0.07 1.03
CA ILE A 17 -3.76 -0.43 0.41
C ILE A 17 -2.56 -0.18 1.32
N PHE A 18 -2.50 0.99 1.97
CA PHE A 18 -1.44 1.32 2.91
C PHE A 18 -1.40 0.35 4.10
N ILE A 19 -2.55 0.13 4.75
CA ILE A 19 -2.66 -0.79 5.88
C ILE A 19 -2.30 -2.21 5.47
N ALA A 20 -2.80 -2.67 4.31
CA ALA A 20 -2.46 -4.00 3.79
C ALA A 20 -0.96 -4.16 3.52
N SER A 21 -0.32 -3.14 2.94
CA SER A 21 1.11 -3.13 2.65
C SER A 21 1.95 -3.21 3.93
N VAL A 22 1.58 -2.45 4.96
CA VAL A 22 2.24 -2.52 6.28
C VAL A 22 2.02 -3.89 6.94
N ALA A 23 0.81 -4.43 6.87
CA ALA A 23 0.50 -5.75 7.42
C ALA A 23 1.34 -6.86 6.77
N LEU A 24 1.53 -6.82 5.44
CA LEU A 24 2.40 -7.77 4.73
C LEU A 24 3.85 -7.72 5.25
N ILE A 25 4.38 -6.53 5.51
CA ILE A 25 5.74 -6.38 6.06
C ILE A 25 5.82 -7.02 7.45
N ILE A 26 4.86 -6.73 8.34
CA ILE A 26 4.81 -7.28 9.71
C ILE A 26 4.70 -8.81 9.68
N ILE A 27 3.82 -9.36 8.83
CA ILE A 27 3.64 -10.81 8.68
C ILE A 27 4.90 -11.46 8.09
N GLY A 28 5.53 -10.81 7.12
CA GLY A 28 6.77 -11.27 6.49
C GLY A 28 7.92 -11.36 7.50
N GLN A 29 8.01 -10.42 8.44
CA GLN A 29 9.02 -10.47 9.52
C GLN A 29 8.81 -11.65 10.49
N LYS A 30 7.57 -12.08 10.71
CA LYS A 30 7.25 -13.21 11.59
C LYS A 30 7.62 -14.57 10.96
N ASN A 31 7.80 -14.62 9.63
CA ASN A 31 8.15 -15.83 8.89
C ASN A 31 9.59 -15.74 8.35
N ILE A 32 10.57 -16.21 9.12
CA ILE A 32 11.98 -16.12 8.71
C ILE A 32 12.25 -17.15 7.59
N GLY A 33 12.44 -16.65 6.38
CA GLY A 33 12.76 -17.46 5.20
C GLY A 33 12.43 -16.75 3.88
N PRO A 34 12.67 -17.42 2.73
CA PRO A 34 12.43 -16.83 1.41
C PRO A 34 10.99 -16.36 1.22
N GLN A 35 10.02 -17.08 1.79
CA GLN A 35 8.62 -16.72 1.72
C GLN A 35 8.30 -15.43 2.50
N GLY A 36 8.85 -15.25 3.70
CA GLY A 36 8.68 -14.00 4.45
C GLY A 36 9.36 -12.83 3.77
N LEU A 37 10.53 -13.06 3.14
CA LEU A 37 11.21 -12.06 2.34
C LEU A 37 10.35 -11.59 1.15
N LEU A 38 9.78 -12.52 0.37
CA LEU A 38 8.87 -12.18 -0.73
C LEU A 38 7.64 -11.42 -0.23
N THR A 39 7.10 -11.80 0.94
CA THR A 39 5.96 -11.11 1.55
C THR A 39 6.31 -9.67 1.92
N MET A 40 7.50 -9.43 2.49
CA MET A 40 8.00 -8.08 2.79
C MET A 40 8.22 -7.27 1.52
N LEU A 41 8.80 -7.86 0.47
CA LEU A 41 9.01 -7.19 -0.82
C LEU A 41 7.68 -6.79 -1.48
N ALA A 42 6.64 -7.64 -1.39
CA ALA A 42 5.31 -7.29 -1.86
C ALA A 42 4.72 -6.09 -1.11
N GLY A 43 4.85 -6.07 0.23
CA GLY A 43 4.42 -4.92 1.04
C GLY A 43 5.19 -3.64 0.71
N LEU A 44 6.51 -3.73 0.53
CA LEU A 44 7.35 -2.60 0.11
C LEU A 44 6.98 -2.09 -1.28
N ALA A 45 6.74 -2.98 -2.24
CA ALA A 45 6.28 -2.61 -3.57
C ALA A 45 4.94 -1.85 -3.52
N GLY A 46 4.02 -2.26 -2.64
CA GLY A 46 2.77 -1.54 -2.36
C GLY A 46 3.00 -0.12 -1.84
N LEU A 47 3.91 0.06 -0.88
CA LEU A 47 4.25 1.40 -0.35
C LEU A 47 4.92 2.29 -1.40
N ILE A 48 5.84 1.74 -2.20
CA ILE A 48 6.48 2.49 -3.30
C ILE A 48 5.45 2.87 -4.36
N GLY A 49 4.52 1.98 -4.69
CA GLY A 49 3.42 2.25 -5.62
C GLY A 49 2.52 3.39 -5.12
N LEU A 50 2.19 3.41 -3.83
CA LEU A 50 1.44 4.51 -3.22
C LEU A 50 2.20 5.83 -3.26
N LEU A 51 3.51 5.81 -2.99
CA LEU A 51 4.36 7.00 -3.09
C LEU A 51 4.43 7.52 -4.53
N ALA A 52 4.55 6.63 -5.51
CA ALA A 52 4.53 6.99 -6.93
C ALA A 52 3.19 7.61 -7.33
N PHE A 53 2.07 7.02 -6.90
CA PHE A 53 0.73 7.56 -7.12
C PHE A 53 0.57 8.95 -6.51
N TYR A 54 1.02 9.13 -5.27
CA TYR A 54 1.05 10.44 -4.61
C TYR A 54 1.87 11.43 -5.43
N ASN A 55 3.11 11.08 -5.79
CA ASN A 55 3.99 11.96 -6.55
C ASN A 55 3.41 12.36 -7.91
N HIS A 56 2.72 11.46 -8.62
CA HIS A 56 2.08 11.78 -9.90
C HIS A 56 0.89 12.74 -9.73
N LYS A 57 0.20 12.70 -8.58
CA LYS A 57 -0.95 13.56 -8.30
C LYS A 57 -0.56 14.99 -7.94
N TYR A 58 0.63 15.19 -7.34
CA TYR A 58 1.07 16.48 -6.81
C TYR A 58 2.23 17.14 -7.58
N LYS A 59 2.72 16.50 -8.65
CA LYS A 59 3.76 17.02 -9.55
C LYS A 59 3.12 17.48 -10.86
#